data_AF-A0A498H2Q9-F1
#
_entry.id   AF-A0A498H2Q9-F1
#
_cell.length_a   1.000
_cell.length_b   1.000
_cell.length_c   1.000
_cell.angle_alpha   90.00
_cell.angle_beta   90.00
_cell.angle_gamma   90.00
#
_symmetry.space_group_name_H-M   'P 1'
#
loop_
_entity.id
_entity.type
_entity.pdbx_description
1 polymer ?
#
loop_
_entity_poly.entity_id
_entity_poly.type
_entity_poly.pdbx_seq_one_letter_code
_entity_poly.pdbx_strand_id
1 'polypeptide(L)'
;MTRILAFSDLAWGVKMRGSSGNRRVDASSFLRVVRETDPAIVVFAGDAAYDRCSRAEPNETDRFIGLLRHLVSAGRHCIVVEGNNDDSIGTYNRVRDAAEASPYLHEVSSRTEAVRGIRFLGVPTGNERRMAESVLEAVDIVVAHAPYANRTWLFDLPAACIITGHYGTLVGEIAGKAYISLDCSPFSYAVIDWQQGWRRIEYAAVSATGTCRIEVHREDGFAGATGTGCGPAELRRLTEGEGPIPYRDEIEALRRAKSEIAIFGREEVFGRLLGRGIPKTHIERYLGRRQVMNRHAR
;
A
#
# COMPACT_ATOMS: atom_id res chain seq x y z
N MET A 1 -2.94 -6.64 22.35
CA MET A 1 -3.54 -6.22 21.07
C MET A 1 -2.91 -4.89 20.68
N THR A 2 -2.42 -4.75 19.45
CA THR A 2 -1.76 -3.55 18.94
C THR A 2 -2.57 -3.01 17.78
N ARG A 3 -3.05 -1.77 17.89
CA ARG A 3 -3.78 -1.12 16.81
C ARG A 3 -2.83 -0.33 15.92
N ILE A 4 -2.97 -0.50 14.61
CA ILE A 4 -2.14 0.11 13.57
C ILE A 4 -3.04 0.96 12.69
N LEU A 5 -2.65 2.20 12.40
CA LEU A 5 -3.31 3.06 11.42
C LEU A 5 -2.38 3.26 10.23
N ALA A 6 -2.85 3.07 9.01
CA ALA A 6 -2.06 3.21 7.80
C ALA A 6 -2.58 4.36 6.94
N PHE A 7 -1.64 5.18 6.49
CA PHE A 7 -1.79 6.25 5.50
C PHE A 7 -0.82 6.02 4.33
N SER A 8 -1.08 6.71 3.24
CA SER A 8 -0.22 6.82 2.06
C SER A 8 -0.54 8.10 1.29
N ASP A 9 0.38 8.57 0.45
CA ASP A 9 0.11 9.62 -0.54
C ASP A 9 -0.54 10.86 0.11
N LEU A 10 0.18 11.52 1.03
CA LEU A 10 -0.41 12.52 1.91
C LEU A 10 -0.88 13.75 1.09
N ALA A 11 -2.21 13.94 1.04
CA ALA A 11 -2.88 14.89 0.16
C ALA A 11 -2.81 16.36 0.65
N TRP A 12 -1.65 16.82 1.10
CA TRP A 12 -1.48 18.15 1.70
C TRP A 12 -2.09 19.26 0.85
N GLY A 13 -2.86 20.16 1.46
CA GLY A 13 -3.43 21.31 0.74
C GLY A 13 -4.58 20.99 -0.24
N VAL A 14 -4.96 19.72 -0.42
CA VAL A 14 -6.14 19.33 -1.21
C VAL A 14 -7.42 19.79 -0.51
N LYS A 15 -8.41 20.25 -1.28
CA LYS A 15 -9.71 20.64 -0.73
C LYS A 15 -10.42 19.44 -0.11
N MET A 16 -10.89 19.59 1.12
CA MET A 16 -11.69 18.55 1.79
C MET A 16 -12.99 18.33 1.02
N ARG A 17 -13.26 17.08 0.62
CA ARG A 17 -14.52 16.71 -0.04
C ARG A 17 -15.69 16.89 0.94
N GLY A 18 -16.78 17.51 0.49
CA GLY A 18 -18.01 17.67 1.28
C GLY A 18 -18.00 18.76 2.36
N SER A 19 -16.92 19.54 2.53
CA SER A 19 -16.94 20.68 3.46
C SER A 19 -17.52 21.93 2.81
N SER A 20 -18.46 22.60 3.48
CA SER A 20 -19.09 23.87 3.04
C SER A 20 -18.14 25.08 3.02
N GLY A 21 -16.87 24.91 3.43
CA GLY A 21 -15.83 25.94 3.38
C GLY A 21 -14.61 25.56 2.53
N ASN A 22 -13.67 26.50 2.38
CA ASN A 22 -12.37 26.29 1.71
C ASN A 22 -11.36 25.50 2.56
N ARG A 23 -11.83 24.55 3.39
CA ARG A 23 -10.96 23.76 4.26
C ARG A 23 -10.08 22.84 3.40
N ARG A 24 -8.78 22.88 3.64
CA ARG A 24 -7.78 22.07 2.96
C ARG A 24 -7.18 21.05 3.93
N VAL A 25 -6.65 19.96 3.39
CA VAL A 25 -5.93 18.94 4.15
C VAL A 25 -4.68 19.55 4.78
N ASP A 26 -4.54 19.33 6.08
CA ASP A 26 -3.46 19.80 6.94
C ASP A 26 -3.21 18.77 8.05
N ALA A 27 -2.30 19.08 8.99
CA ALA A 27 -1.94 18.15 10.05
C ALA A 27 -3.17 17.80 10.92
N SER A 28 -4.08 18.75 11.14
CA SER A 28 -5.31 18.52 11.91
C SER A 28 -6.19 17.44 11.29
N SER A 29 -6.13 17.28 9.96
CA SER A 29 -6.93 16.31 9.21
C SER A 29 -6.48 14.87 9.51
N PHE A 30 -5.16 14.62 9.55
CA PHE A 30 -4.59 13.33 9.94
C PHE A 30 -4.73 13.07 11.44
N LEU A 31 -4.42 14.08 12.26
CA LEU A 31 -4.52 13.99 13.72
C LEU A 31 -5.94 13.71 14.20
N ARG A 32 -6.96 14.14 13.45
CA ARG A 32 -8.35 13.76 13.73
C ARG A 32 -8.54 12.25 13.63
N VAL A 33 -8.12 11.62 12.53
CA VAL A 33 -8.22 10.16 12.35
C VAL A 33 -7.42 9.43 13.41
N VAL A 34 -6.21 9.92 13.74
CA VAL A 34 -5.37 9.36 14.82
C VAL A 34 -6.05 9.43 16.19
N ARG A 35 -6.78 10.52 16.49
CA ARG A 35 -7.56 10.63 17.73
C ARG A 35 -8.79 9.71 17.73
N GLU A 36 -9.50 9.63 16.62
CA GLU A 36 -10.70 8.80 16.47
C GLU A 36 -10.38 7.30 16.58
N THR A 37 -9.19 6.87 16.13
CA THR A 37 -8.81 5.46 16.06
C THR A 37 -7.88 4.99 17.18
N ASP A 38 -7.17 5.92 17.84
CA ASP A 38 -6.21 5.66 18.93
C ASP A 38 -5.17 4.55 18.63
N PRO A 39 -4.41 4.61 17.51
CA PRO A 39 -3.46 3.56 17.14
C PRO A 39 -2.17 3.61 17.94
N ALA A 40 -1.60 2.46 18.32
CA ALA A 40 -0.26 2.42 18.91
C ALA A 40 0.85 2.66 17.87
N ILE A 41 0.59 2.33 16.59
CA ILE A 41 1.52 2.47 15.46
C ILE A 41 0.82 3.19 14.32
N VAL A 42 1.48 4.19 13.71
CA VAL A 42 1.04 4.84 12.47
C VAL A 42 2.00 4.48 11.34
N VAL A 43 1.49 3.99 10.23
CA VAL A 43 2.26 3.57 9.05
C VAL A 43 2.04 4.59 7.93
N PHE A 44 3.13 4.99 7.26
CA PHE A 44 3.12 5.83 6.07
C PHE A 44 3.73 5.03 4.90
N ALA A 45 2.88 4.55 4.01
CA ALA A 45 3.23 3.64 2.91
C ALA A 45 3.71 4.37 1.63
N GLY A 46 4.59 5.36 1.82
CA GLY A 46 5.19 6.17 0.75
C GLY A 46 4.45 7.46 0.39
N ASP A 47 5.17 8.34 -0.29
CA ASP A 47 4.72 9.64 -0.80
C ASP A 47 4.07 10.48 0.31
N ALA A 48 4.76 10.57 1.44
CA ALA A 48 4.29 11.29 2.63
C ALA A 48 5.02 12.61 2.86
N ALA A 49 6.30 12.66 2.50
CA ALA A 49 7.17 13.83 2.59
C ALA A 49 7.03 14.73 1.35
N TYR A 50 6.67 14.16 0.21
CA TYR A 50 6.29 14.89 -1.00
C TYR A 50 5.43 14.02 -1.91
N ASP A 51 4.34 14.56 -2.44
CA ASP A 51 3.49 13.83 -3.38
C ASP A 51 2.77 14.72 -4.42
N ARG A 52 2.40 14.13 -5.55
CA ARG A 52 1.56 14.74 -6.57
C ARG A 52 0.08 14.83 -6.17
N CYS A 53 -0.42 14.02 -5.23
CA CYS A 53 -1.74 14.29 -4.65
C CYS A 53 -1.74 15.65 -3.93
N SER A 54 -0.59 16.13 -3.44
CA SER A 54 -0.50 17.40 -2.75
C SER A 54 -0.73 18.61 -3.67
N ARG A 55 -1.30 19.66 -3.07
CA ARG A 55 -1.47 21.01 -3.63
C ARG A 55 -0.87 22.06 -2.68
N ALA A 56 0.00 21.64 -1.77
CA ALA A 56 0.73 22.55 -0.92
C ALA A 56 1.87 23.22 -1.71
N GLU A 57 2.10 24.50 -1.44
CA GLU A 57 3.33 25.19 -1.83
C GLU A 57 4.55 24.61 -1.07
N PRO A 58 5.81 24.92 -1.47
CA PRO A 58 7.01 24.23 -0.98
C PRO A 58 7.05 24.13 0.55
N ASN A 59 7.58 23.01 1.06
CA ASN A 59 7.75 22.60 2.48
C ASN A 59 6.87 21.42 2.96
N GLU A 60 6.46 20.51 2.07
CA GLU A 60 5.74 19.27 2.46
C GLU A 60 6.55 18.39 3.43
N THR A 61 7.86 18.28 3.21
CA THR A 61 8.74 17.54 4.12
C THR A 61 8.71 18.10 5.54
N ASP A 62 8.66 19.44 5.70
CA ASP A 62 8.55 20.06 7.02
C ASP A 62 7.20 19.79 7.68
N ARG A 63 6.12 19.81 6.89
CA ARG A 63 4.78 19.46 7.39
C ARG A 63 4.75 18.00 7.85
N PHE A 64 5.35 17.10 7.07
CA PHE A 64 5.44 15.69 7.40
C PHE A 64 6.28 15.46 8.67
N ILE A 65 7.48 16.04 8.76
CA ILE A 65 8.31 15.98 9.97
C ILE A 65 7.57 16.57 11.18
N GLY A 66 6.85 17.66 11.00
CA GLY A 66 6.00 18.25 12.05
C GLY A 66 4.90 17.29 12.53
N LEU A 67 4.23 16.59 11.60
CA LEU A 67 3.27 15.55 11.92
C LEU A 67 3.92 14.39 12.68
N LEU A 68 5.07 13.88 12.21
CA LEU A 68 5.80 12.80 12.87
C LEU A 68 6.20 13.18 14.30
N ARG A 69 6.74 14.39 14.50
CA ARG A 69 7.09 14.90 15.83
C ARG A 69 5.88 14.93 16.77
N HIS A 70 4.72 15.36 16.26
CA HIS A 70 3.49 15.36 17.06
C HIS A 70 3.09 13.94 17.48
N LEU A 71 3.08 12.99 16.54
CA LEU A 71 2.74 11.58 16.81
C LEU A 71 3.71 10.93 17.80
N VAL A 72 5.02 11.15 17.61
CA VAL A 72 6.07 10.67 18.51
C VAL A 72 5.92 11.27 19.91
N SER A 73 5.65 12.57 20.02
CA SER A 73 5.44 13.21 21.33
C SER A 73 4.22 12.68 22.09
N ALA A 74 3.23 12.14 21.37
CA ALA A 74 2.08 11.44 21.92
C ALA A 74 2.35 9.95 22.21
N GLY A 75 3.61 9.48 22.10
CA GLY A 75 4.02 8.11 22.37
C GLY A 75 3.63 7.10 21.29
N ARG A 76 3.32 7.55 20.07
CA ARG A 76 2.97 6.66 18.94
C ARG A 76 4.21 6.32 18.13
N HIS A 77 4.38 5.05 17.79
CA HIS A 77 5.41 4.64 16.83
C HIS A 77 4.99 5.02 15.41
N CYS A 78 5.94 5.45 14.59
CA CYS A 78 5.72 5.80 13.19
C CYS A 78 6.60 4.92 12.29
N ILE A 79 6.00 4.14 11.40
CA ILE A 79 6.70 3.37 10.36
C ILE A 79 6.59 4.15 9.06
N VAL A 80 7.71 4.40 8.39
CA VAL A 80 7.77 5.17 7.14
C VAL A 80 8.51 4.36 6.09
N VAL A 81 7.98 4.32 4.86
CA VAL A 81 8.66 3.80 3.67
C VAL A 81 8.73 4.92 2.64
N GLU A 82 9.83 4.98 1.90
CA GLU A 82 10.06 5.93 0.82
C GLU A 82 9.23 5.57 -0.42
N GLY A 83 8.41 6.54 -0.85
CA GLY A 83 7.73 6.52 -2.14
C GLY A 83 8.57 7.14 -3.26
N ASN A 84 8.08 7.12 -4.49
CA ASN A 84 8.82 7.63 -5.66
C ASN A 84 8.88 9.15 -5.74
N ASN A 85 7.99 9.88 -5.05
CA ASN A 85 7.95 11.33 -5.08
C ASN A 85 8.70 11.94 -3.90
N ASP A 86 8.87 11.21 -2.81
CA ASP A 86 9.39 11.69 -1.53
C ASP A 86 10.74 12.45 -1.61
N ASP A 87 11.69 12.00 -2.43
CA ASP A 87 13.01 12.65 -2.60
C ASP A 87 13.15 13.45 -3.91
N SER A 88 12.04 13.73 -4.60
CA SER A 88 12.08 14.44 -5.90
C SER A 88 12.68 15.85 -5.83
N ILE A 89 12.68 16.46 -4.64
CA ILE A 89 13.29 17.77 -4.37
C ILE A 89 14.54 17.68 -3.45
N GLY A 90 15.04 16.47 -3.18
CA GLY A 90 16.29 16.23 -2.44
C GLY A 90 16.22 16.47 -0.93
N THR A 91 15.01 16.43 -0.33
CA THR A 91 14.78 16.74 1.09
C THR A 91 14.52 15.51 1.95
N TYR A 92 14.42 14.30 1.38
CA TYR A 92 13.98 13.12 2.13
C TYR A 92 14.99 12.68 3.20
N ASN A 93 16.28 13.01 3.03
CA ASN A 93 17.29 12.80 4.08
C ASN A 93 16.90 13.40 5.43
N ARG A 94 16.12 14.48 5.45
CA ARG A 94 15.64 15.10 6.69
C ARG A 94 14.67 14.20 7.46
N VAL A 95 13.93 13.33 6.76
CA VAL A 95 13.08 12.29 7.38
C VAL A 95 13.95 11.18 7.97
N ARG A 96 15.01 10.77 7.26
CA ARG A 96 15.99 9.78 7.75
C ARG A 96 16.70 10.29 9.00
N ASP A 97 17.20 11.53 8.98
CA ASP A 97 17.83 12.18 10.15
C ASP A 97 16.88 12.22 11.35
N ALA A 98 15.60 12.54 11.11
CA ALA A 98 14.59 12.54 12.17
C ALA A 98 14.32 11.15 12.75
N ALA A 99 14.39 10.10 11.92
CA ALA A 99 14.23 8.72 12.35
C ALA A 99 15.43 8.25 13.19
N GLU A 100 16.65 8.59 12.79
CA GLU A 100 17.86 8.29 13.57
C GLU A 100 17.84 8.96 14.96
N ALA A 101 17.24 10.15 15.06
CA ALA A 101 17.14 10.90 16.30
C ALA A 101 16.01 10.43 17.26
N SER A 102 15.17 9.45 16.88
CA SER A 102 13.98 9.10 17.65
C SER A 102 13.71 7.59 17.70
N PRO A 103 13.57 6.99 18.89
CA PRO A 103 13.24 5.56 19.02
C PRO A 103 11.78 5.21 18.64
N TYR A 104 10.97 6.22 18.34
CA TYR A 104 9.57 6.05 17.93
C TYR A 104 9.35 6.33 16.44
N LEU A 105 10.38 6.71 15.69
CA LEU A 105 10.28 6.97 14.26
C LEU A 105 11.19 6.00 13.50
N HIS A 106 10.58 5.19 12.65
CA HIS A 106 11.20 4.04 11.99
C HIS A 106 11.07 4.22 10.47
N GLU A 107 12.10 4.76 9.82
CA GLU A 107 12.22 4.74 8.36
C GLU A 107 12.71 3.34 7.96
N VAL A 108 11.91 2.53 7.29
CA VAL A 108 12.18 1.08 7.11
C VAL A 108 12.50 0.69 5.66
N SER A 109 12.77 1.65 4.78
CA SER A 109 13.04 1.37 3.37
C SER A 109 14.20 0.38 3.19
N SER A 110 13.93 -0.71 2.47
CA SER A 110 14.85 -1.82 2.21
C SER A 110 15.39 -2.55 3.45
N ARG A 111 14.71 -2.43 4.61
CA ARG A 111 15.11 -3.12 5.84
C ARG A 111 13.92 -3.68 6.61
N THR A 112 14.24 -4.58 7.54
CA THR A 112 13.27 -5.14 8.49
C THR A 112 13.47 -4.51 9.86
N GLU A 113 12.38 -4.18 10.53
CA GLU A 113 12.43 -3.64 11.90
C GLU A 113 11.31 -4.24 12.76
N ALA A 114 11.60 -4.51 14.04
CA ALA A 114 10.64 -5.04 14.99
C ALA A 114 10.14 -3.92 15.90
N VAL A 115 8.84 -3.61 15.81
CA VAL A 115 8.21 -2.55 16.61
C VAL A 115 7.03 -3.15 17.35
N ARG A 116 7.02 -3.03 18.69
CA ARG A 116 5.97 -3.57 19.56
C ARG A 116 5.69 -5.07 19.33
N GLY A 117 6.73 -5.83 19.00
CA GLY A 117 6.66 -7.27 18.71
C GLY A 117 6.11 -7.63 17.32
N ILE A 118 6.04 -6.67 16.39
CA ILE A 118 5.60 -6.86 15.01
C ILE A 118 6.79 -6.58 14.08
N ARG A 119 7.12 -7.53 13.20
CA ARG A 119 8.19 -7.39 12.20
C ARG A 119 7.66 -6.71 10.93
N PHE A 120 8.13 -5.50 10.68
CA PHE A 120 7.84 -4.73 9.47
C PHE A 120 8.97 -4.85 8.46
N LEU A 121 8.63 -5.08 7.19
CA LEU A 121 9.56 -4.99 6.06
C LEU A 121 9.17 -3.80 5.18
N GLY A 122 10.07 -2.83 5.00
CA GLY A 122 9.84 -1.71 4.08
C GLY A 122 10.32 -2.01 2.67
N VAL A 123 9.42 -1.89 1.70
CA VAL A 123 9.69 -2.10 0.28
C VAL A 123 9.49 -0.78 -0.48
N PRO A 124 10.55 0.04 -0.62
CA PRO A 124 10.45 1.30 -1.34
C PRO A 124 10.20 1.07 -2.83
N THR A 125 9.67 2.08 -3.50
CA THR A 125 9.29 2.01 -4.92
C THR A 125 10.42 1.46 -5.80
N GLY A 126 10.10 0.52 -6.69
CA GLY A 126 11.05 -0.05 -7.65
C GLY A 126 11.95 -1.16 -7.08
N ASN A 127 11.86 -1.46 -5.78
CA ASN A 127 12.61 -2.55 -5.15
C ASN A 127 11.80 -3.84 -5.01
N GLU A 128 10.55 -3.88 -5.46
CA GLU A 128 9.61 -4.98 -5.18
C GLU A 128 10.17 -6.33 -5.64
N ARG A 129 10.66 -6.38 -6.89
CA ARG A 129 11.27 -7.58 -7.47
C ARG A 129 12.52 -8.01 -6.72
N ARG A 130 13.46 -7.07 -6.53
CA ARG A 130 14.76 -7.35 -5.88
C ARG A 130 14.55 -7.93 -4.48
N MET A 131 13.60 -7.38 -3.72
CA MET A 131 13.30 -7.84 -2.37
C MET A 131 12.53 -9.16 -2.37
N ALA A 132 11.58 -9.35 -3.30
CA ALA A 132 10.88 -10.64 -3.45
C ALA A 132 11.83 -11.79 -3.78
N GLU A 133 12.93 -11.51 -4.49
CA GLU A 133 13.94 -12.51 -4.86
C GLU A 133 14.98 -12.78 -3.73
N SER A 134 15.13 -11.87 -2.76
CA SER A 134 16.20 -11.96 -1.75
C SER A 134 15.73 -12.19 -0.31
N VAL A 135 14.50 -11.80 0.04
CA VAL A 135 13.97 -11.93 1.40
C VAL A 135 13.39 -13.32 1.60
N LEU A 136 14.04 -14.10 2.46
CA LEU A 136 13.61 -15.46 2.81
C LEU A 136 12.93 -15.53 4.18
N GLU A 137 13.26 -14.61 5.08
CA GLU A 137 12.71 -14.61 6.44
C GLU A 137 11.28 -14.10 6.46
N ALA A 138 10.42 -14.81 7.18
CA ALA A 138 9.04 -14.40 7.38
C ALA A 138 8.95 -13.10 8.19
N VAL A 139 8.04 -12.22 7.75
CA VAL A 139 7.71 -10.96 8.41
C VAL A 139 6.21 -10.89 8.65
N ASP A 140 5.81 -10.04 9.59
CA ASP A 140 4.39 -9.88 9.92
C ASP A 140 3.70 -9.00 8.86
N ILE A 141 4.29 -7.84 8.58
CA ILE A 141 3.71 -6.81 7.71
C ILE A 141 4.76 -6.31 6.73
N VAL A 142 4.44 -6.37 5.44
CA VAL A 142 5.14 -5.60 4.40
C VAL A 142 4.49 -4.24 4.28
N VAL A 143 5.30 -3.18 4.34
CA VAL A 143 4.90 -1.80 4.02
C VAL A 143 5.59 -1.43 2.72
N ALA A 144 4.85 -1.04 1.70
CA ALA A 144 5.41 -0.81 0.37
C ALA A 144 4.83 0.42 -0.32
N HIS A 145 5.54 0.98 -1.30
CA HIS A 145 4.96 1.97 -2.22
C HIS A 145 5.11 1.47 -3.65
N ALA A 146 4.23 0.54 -4.05
CA ALA A 146 4.43 -0.24 -5.27
C ALA A 146 3.48 0.18 -6.40
N PRO A 147 3.99 0.47 -7.61
CA PRO A 147 3.14 0.69 -8.77
C PRO A 147 2.40 -0.56 -9.17
N TYR A 148 1.20 -0.38 -9.73
CA TYR A 148 0.23 -1.45 -9.96
C TYR A 148 0.85 -2.69 -10.65
N ALA A 149 1.66 -2.46 -11.69
CA ALA A 149 2.34 -3.51 -12.45
C ALA A 149 3.45 -4.27 -11.69
N ASN A 150 3.97 -3.72 -10.59
CA ASN A 150 5.01 -4.36 -9.78
C ASN A 150 4.45 -5.05 -8.52
N ARG A 151 3.19 -4.80 -8.16
CA ARG A 151 2.59 -5.32 -6.92
C ARG A 151 2.56 -6.84 -6.84
N THR A 152 2.54 -7.54 -7.98
CA THR A 152 2.60 -9.00 -8.01
C THR A 152 3.81 -9.54 -7.25
N TRP A 153 4.94 -8.82 -7.27
CA TRP A 153 6.14 -9.19 -6.52
C TRP A 153 5.95 -9.14 -5.00
N LEU A 154 5.07 -8.27 -4.47
CA LEU A 154 4.80 -8.21 -3.03
C LEU A 154 4.18 -9.50 -2.51
N PHE A 155 3.43 -10.23 -3.34
CA PHE A 155 2.79 -11.50 -2.94
C PHE A 155 3.76 -12.69 -2.93
N ASP A 156 4.96 -12.51 -3.46
CA ASP A 156 6.04 -13.50 -3.36
C ASP A 156 6.85 -13.33 -2.05
N LEU A 157 6.69 -12.20 -1.34
CA LEU A 157 7.30 -12.01 -0.03
C LEU A 157 6.62 -12.87 1.06
N PRO A 158 7.38 -13.42 2.01
CA PRO A 158 6.86 -14.23 3.11
C PRO A 158 6.22 -13.37 4.22
N ALA A 159 5.12 -12.69 3.91
CA ALA A 159 4.38 -11.83 4.85
C ALA A 159 2.94 -12.30 5.10
N ALA A 160 2.38 -11.99 6.27
CA ALA A 160 0.96 -12.23 6.59
C ALA A 160 0.04 -11.10 6.12
N CYS A 161 0.54 -9.86 6.11
CA CYS A 161 -0.17 -8.67 5.67
C CYS A 161 0.72 -7.79 4.78
N ILE A 162 0.12 -7.14 3.79
CA ILE A 162 0.74 -6.18 2.90
C ILE A 162 -0.06 -4.89 2.95
N ILE A 163 0.61 -3.78 3.25
CA ILE A 163 0.08 -2.42 3.19
C ILE A 163 0.86 -1.70 2.10
N THR A 164 0.18 -1.13 1.12
CA THR A 164 0.84 -0.40 0.04
C THR A 164 0.13 0.87 -0.41
N GLY A 165 0.91 1.85 -0.86
CA GLY A 165 0.46 3.10 -1.45
C GLY A 165 0.48 3.18 -2.97
N HIS A 166 0.61 4.41 -3.48
CA HIS A 166 0.87 4.83 -4.86
C HIS A 166 -0.39 5.02 -5.71
N TYR A 167 -1.18 3.96 -5.90
CA TYR A 167 -2.42 4.04 -6.68
C TYR A 167 -3.45 3.00 -6.26
N GLY A 168 -4.73 3.35 -6.41
CA GLY A 168 -5.82 2.40 -6.25
C GLY A 168 -6.16 2.10 -4.79
N THR A 169 -7.44 1.83 -4.59
CA THR A 169 -8.04 1.55 -3.29
C THR A 169 -8.55 0.12 -3.29
N LEU A 170 -7.96 -0.73 -2.45
CA LEU A 170 -8.34 -2.13 -2.38
C LEU A 170 -8.05 -2.71 -1.01
N VAL A 171 -8.99 -3.48 -0.46
CA VAL A 171 -8.81 -4.30 0.74
C VAL A 171 -9.31 -5.71 0.45
N GLY A 172 -8.43 -6.71 0.54
CA GLY A 172 -8.75 -8.07 0.09
C GLY A 172 -7.83 -9.14 0.67
N GLU A 173 -8.24 -10.40 0.54
CA GLU A 173 -7.32 -11.53 0.68
C GLU A 173 -6.74 -11.90 -0.69
N ILE A 174 -5.43 -11.80 -0.82
CA ILE A 174 -4.74 -12.11 -2.06
C ILE A 174 -3.56 -13.00 -1.74
N ALA A 175 -3.47 -14.13 -2.43
CA ALA A 175 -2.39 -15.11 -2.22
C ALA A 175 -2.27 -15.58 -0.74
N GLY A 176 -3.40 -15.65 -0.02
CA GLY A 176 -3.44 -16.03 1.40
C GLY A 176 -2.94 -14.95 2.36
N LYS A 177 -2.85 -13.69 1.90
CA LYS A 177 -2.37 -12.54 2.68
C LYS A 177 -3.46 -11.48 2.76
N ALA A 178 -3.56 -10.81 3.90
CA ALA A 178 -4.34 -9.57 3.96
C ALA A 178 -3.62 -8.50 3.13
N TYR A 179 -4.33 -7.89 2.19
CA TYR A 179 -3.78 -6.90 1.28
C TYR A 179 -4.57 -5.60 1.39
N ILE A 180 -3.86 -4.50 1.59
CA ILE A 180 -4.41 -3.16 1.76
C ILE A 180 -3.65 -2.24 0.80
N SER A 181 -4.36 -1.68 -0.18
CA SER A 181 -3.90 -0.62 -1.07
C SER A 181 -4.57 0.69 -0.68
N LEU A 182 -3.78 1.72 -0.44
CA LEU A 182 -4.22 3.06 -0.08
C LEU A 182 -3.93 4.03 -1.23
N ASP A 183 -4.79 5.04 -1.35
CA ASP A 183 -4.55 6.22 -2.18
C ASP A 183 -4.35 7.47 -1.30
N CYS A 184 -4.68 8.64 -1.84
CA CYS A 184 -4.43 9.93 -1.21
C CYS A 184 -5.06 10.06 0.20
N SER A 185 -4.25 9.98 1.25
CA SER A 185 -4.70 10.16 2.64
C SER A 185 -4.95 11.63 2.97
N PRO A 186 -5.94 11.98 3.83
CA PRO A 186 -6.72 11.08 4.69
C PRO A 186 -8.03 10.61 4.05
N PHE A 187 -8.18 10.69 2.73
CA PHE A 187 -9.38 10.24 2.03
C PHE A 187 -9.43 8.71 1.89
N SER A 188 -8.29 8.04 1.94
CA SER A 188 -8.18 6.61 2.21
C SER A 188 -7.31 6.36 3.43
N TYR A 189 -7.68 5.39 4.26
CA TYR A 189 -6.85 4.88 5.35
C TYR A 189 -7.33 3.49 5.78
N ALA A 190 -6.48 2.78 6.52
CA ALA A 190 -6.86 1.50 7.12
C ALA A 190 -6.46 1.43 8.60
N VAL A 191 -7.30 0.80 9.41
CA VAL A 191 -7.02 0.45 10.80
C VAL A 191 -6.93 -1.05 10.91
N ILE A 192 -5.85 -1.55 11.50
CA ILE A 192 -5.61 -2.99 11.67
C ILE A 192 -5.45 -3.25 13.15
N ASP A 193 -6.26 -4.17 13.66
CA ASP A 193 -6.11 -4.70 15.01
C ASP A 193 -5.24 -5.97 14.95
N TRP A 194 -4.06 -5.90 15.58
CA TRP A 194 -3.05 -6.96 15.53
C TRP A 194 -2.91 -7.70 16.86
N GLN A 195 -2.96 -9.03 16.79
CA GLN A 195 -2.70 -9.94 17.91
C GLN A 195 -2.18 -11.28 17.36
N GLN A 196 -0.85 -11.38 17.22
CA GLN A 196 -0.16 -12.52 16.57
C GLN A 196 -0.72 -12.78 15.16
N GLY A 197 -0.90 -11.72 14.38
CA GLY A 197 -1.65 -11.69 13.14
C GLY A 197 -2.78 -10.66 13.18
N TRP A 198 -3.28 -10.27 12.01
CA TRP A 198 -4.45 -9.39 11.93
C TRP A 198 -5.70 -10.10 12.47
N ARG A 199 -6.58 -9.35 13.13
CA ARG A 199 -7.87 -9.82 13.66
C ARG A 199 -9.04 -9.10 13.01
N ARG A 200 -8.91 -7.79 12.89
CA ARG A 200 -9.88 -6.91 12.24
C ARG A 200 -9.13 -5.92 11.36
N ILE A 201 -9.71 -5.66 10.19
CA ILE A 201 -9.29 -4.59 9.29
C ILE A 201 -10.51 -3.70 9.07
N GLU A 202 -10.39 -2.43 9.41
CA GLU A 202 -11.32 -1.39 8.98
C GLU A 202 -10.64 -0.57 7.89
N TYR A 203 -11.31 -0.44 6.76
CA TYR A 203 -10.81 0.28 5.60
C TYR A 203 -11.80 1.38 5.25
N ALA A 204 -11.31 2.61 5.13
CA ALA A 204 -12.12 3.76 4.77
C ALA A 204 -11.62 4.35 3.45
N ALA A 205 -12.54 4.59 2.52
CA ALA A 205 -12.26 5.29 1.26
C ALA A 205 -13.37 6.30 0.94
N VAL A 206 -13.00 7.53 0.65
CA VAL A 206 -13.94 8.60 0.26
C VAL A 206 -14.18 8.55 -1.25
N SER A 207 -15.42 8.32 -1.63
CA SER A 207 -15.89 8.34 -3.01
C SER A 207 -16.71 9.61 -3.31
N ALA A 208 -17.32 9.69 -4.49
CA ALA A 208 -18.23 10.76 -4.85
C ALA A 208 -19.54 10.73 -4.02
N THR A 209 -19.94 9.56 -3.51
CA THR A 209 -21.23 9.36 -2.82
C THR A 209 -21.12 9.42 -1.29
N GLY A 210 -19.90 9.50 -0.75
CA GLY A 210 -19.66 9.53 0.70
C GLY A 210 -18.39 8.78 1.07
N THR A 211 -18.27 8.42 2.35
CA THR A 211 -17.19 7.54 2.83
C THR A 211 -17.70 6.11 2.86
N CYS A 212 -17.10 5.25 2.03
CA CYS A 212 -17.26 3.81 2.17
C CYS A 212 -16.37 3.33 3.31
N ARG A 213 -16.95 2.63 4.29
CA ARG A 213 -16.20 1.92 5.33
C ARG A 213 -16.45 0.44 5.18
N ILE A 214 -15.37 -0.32 5.10
CA ILE A 214 -15.37 -1.77 4.97
C ILE A 214 -14.75 -2.34 6.24
N GLU A 215 -15.48 -3.25 6.89
CA GLU A 215 -14.98 -3.97 8.06
C GLU A 215 -14.84 -5.45 7.72
N VAL A 216 -13.68 -6.01 8.06
CA VAL A 216 -13.34 -7.42 7.83
C VAL A 216 -12.82 -8.02 9.12
N HIS A 217 -13.40 -9.14 9.54
CA HIS A 217 -12.91 -9.96 10.64
C HIS A 217 -12.23 -11.21 10.11
N ARG A 218 -11.15 -11.63 10.77
CA ARG A 218 -10.37 -12.78 10.31
C ARG A 218 -11.15 -14.08 10.32
N GLU A 219 -12.07 -14.24 11.26
CA GLU A 219 -12.90 -15.44 11.41
C GLU A 219 -13.90 -15.60 10.26
N ASP A 220 -14.43 -14.50 9.74
CA ASP A 220 -15.35 -14.49 8.59
C ASP A 220 -14.61 -14.50 7.25
N GLY A 221 -13.31 -14.18 7.28
CA GLY A 221 -12.50 -13.92 6.09
C GLY A 221 -13.03 -12.73 5.28
N PHE A 222 -12.43 -12.50 4.12
CA PHE A 222 -12.84 -11.39 3.25
C PHE A 222 -14.19 -11.60 2.55
N ALA A 223 -14.70 -12.84 2.52
CA ALA A 223 -16.05 -13.12 2.03
C ALA A 223 -17.14 -12.55 2.97
N GLY A 224 -16.83 -12.36 4.25
CA GLY A 224 -17.70 -11.71 5.23
C GLY A 224 -17.53 -10.19 5.32
N ALA A 225 -16.81 -9.56 4.39
CA ALA A 225 -16.59 -8.11 4.42
C ALA A 225 -17.91 -7.34 4.39
N THR A 226 -18.09 -6.42 5.35
CA THR A 226 -19.30 -5.59 5.45
C THR A 226 -18.99 -4.14 5.05
N GLY A 227 -19.76 -3.61 4.10
CA GLY A 227 -19.62 -2.24 3.61
C GLY A 227 -20.72 -1.32 4.14
N THR A 228 -20.35 -0.14 4.63
CA THR A 228 -21.29 0.93 5.02
C THR A 228 -20.95 2.22 4.26
N GLY A 229 -21.96 3.01 3.88
CA GLY A 229 -21.77 4.26 3.13
C GLY A 229 -21.42 4.09 1.64
N CYS A 230 -21.53 2.87 1.11
CA CYS A 230 -21.28 2.55 -0.30
C CYS A 230 -22.28 1.51 -0.81
N GLY A 231 -22.58 1.59 -2.10
CA GLY A 231 -23.39 0.58 -2.79
C GLY A 231 -22.58 -0.65 -3.20
N PRO A 232 -23.24 -1.72 -3.68
CA PRO A 232 -22.58 -2.98 -4.04
C PRO A 232 -21.44 -2.82 -5.07
N ALA A 233 -21.61 -1.93 -6.06
CA ALA A 233 -20.59 -1.68 -7.08
C ALA A 233 -19.29 -1.10 -6.50
N GLU A 234 -19.43 -0.17 -5.54
CA GLU A 234 -18.29 0.45 -4.86
C GLU A 234 -17.61 -0.53 -3.89
N LEU A 235 -18.39 -1.31 -3.15
CA LEU A 235 -17.85 -2.38 -2.30
C LEU A 235 -17.07 -3.40 -3.13
N ARG A 236 -17.62 -3.84 -4.26
CA ARG A 236 -16.94 -4.73 -5.21
C ARG A 236 -15.65 -4.12 -5.71
N ARG A 237 -15.67 -2.85 -6.15
CA ARG A 237 -14.48 -2.13 -6.62
C ARG A 237 -13.36 -2.12 -5.59
N LEU A 238 -13.70 -1.84 -4.32
CA LEU A 238 -12.76 -1.75 -3.22
C LEU A 238 -12.30 -3.10 -2.66
N THR A 239 -12.91 -4.22 -3.07
CA THR A 239 -12.55 -5.56 -2.57
C THR A 239 -12.00 -6.48 -3.67
N GLU A 240 -12.47 -6.31 -4.90
CA GLU A 240 -12.07 -7.08 -6.08
C GLU A 240 -11.22 -6.28 -7.07
N GLY A 241 -11.20 -4.95 -7.00
CA GLY A 241 -10.49 -4.07 -7.93
C GLY A 241 -11.33 -3.63 -9.15
N GLU A 242 -10.75 -2.73 -9.94
CA GLU A 242 -11.39 -2.12 -11.14
C GLU A 242 -11.16 -2.92 -12.44
N GLY A 243 -10.36 -3.98 -12.38
CA GLY A 243 -9.95 -4.77 -13.54
C GLY A 243 -11.08 -5.60 -14.17
N PRO A 244 -10.85 -6.14 -15.39
CA PRO A 244 -11.81 -7.00 -16.08
C PRO A 244 -12.03 -8.35 -15.36
N ILE A 245 -11.08 -8.74 -14.51
CA ILE A 245 -11.17 -9.88 -13.60
C ILE A 245 -10.84 -9.39 -12.18
N PRO A 246 -11.32 -10.10 -11.13
CA PRO A 246 -10.90 -9.82 -9.76
C PRO A 246 -9.38 -9.80 -9.64
N TYR A 247 -8.84 -8.82 -8.91
CA TYR A 247 -7.40 -8.63 -8.75
C TYR A 247 -6.72 -9.87 -8.14
N ARG A 248 -7.42 -10.58 -7.25
CA ARG A 248 -6.98 -11.88 -6.74
C ARG A 248 -6.68 -12.87 -7.88
N ASP A 249 -7.59 -12.99 -8.84
CA ASP A 249 -7.46 -13.94 -9.95
C ASP A 249 -6.32 -13.55 -10.89
N GLU A 250 -6.12 -12.24 -11.10
CA GLU A 250 -4.98 -11.71 -11.84
C GLU A 250 -3.65 -12.13 -11.19
N ILE A 251 -3.50 -11.89 -9.88
CA ILE A 251 -2.29 -12.23 -9.14
C ILE A 251 -2.05 -13.74 -9.16
N GLU A 252 -3.08 -14.54 -8.90
CA GLU A 252 -2.95 -16.00 -8.92
C GLU A 252 -2.54 -16.52 -10.31
N ALA A 253 -3.11 -15.97 -11.39
CA ALA A 253 -2.75 -16.34 -12.75
C ALA A 253 -1.30 -15.98 -13.08
N LEU A 254 -0.84 -14.77 -12.71
CA LEU A 254 0.55 -14.35 -12.90
C LEU A 254 1.52 -15.25 -12.13
N ARG A 255 1.22 -15.57 -10.86
CA ARG A 255 2.08 -16.43 -10.03
C ARG A 255 2.17 -17.85 -10.57
N ARG A 256 1.04 -18.45 -10.99
CA ARG A 256 1.02 -19.77 -11.66
C ARG A 256 1.82 -19.77 -12.96
N ALA A 257 1.78 -18.67 -13.72
CA ALA A 257 2.49 -18.57 -14.99
C ALA A 257 4.02 -18.78 -14.86
N LYS A 258 4.63 -18.47 -13.71
CA LYS A 258 6.07 -18.71 -13.49
C LYS A 258 6.45 -20.20 -13.66
N SER A 259 5.64 -21.12 -13.13
CA SER A 259 5.89 -22.56 -13.28
C SER A 259 5.43 -23.08 -14.65
N GLU A 260 4.34 -22.53 -15.19
CA GLU A 260 3.79 -22.95 -16.48
C GLU A 260 4.71 -22.64 -17.68
N ILE A 261 5.54 -21.58 -17.61
CA ILE A 261 6.48 -21.23 -18.67
C ILE A 261 7.44 -22.38 -19.00
N ALA A 262 7.87 -23.14 -17.99
CA ALA A 262 8.77 -24.28 -18.19
C ALA A 262 8.08 -25.46 -18.89
N ILE A 263 6.75 -25.53 -18.85
CA ILE A 263 5.94 -26.66 -19.35
C ILE A 263 5.39 -26.35 -20.75
N PHE A 264 4.71 -25.21 -20.90
CA PHE A 264 3.99 -24.84 -22.13
C PHE A 264 4.77 -23.85 -23.00
N GLY A 265 5.89 -23.34 -22.51
CA GLY A 265 6.64 -22.30 -23.19
C GLY A 265 6.03 -20.91 -23.00
N ARG A 266 6.89 -19.90 -23.15
CA ARG A 266 6.57 -18.51 -22.81
C ARG A 266 5.47 -17.90 -23.66
N GLU A 267 5.49 -18.18 -24.97
CA GLU A 267 4.56 -17.57 -25.93
C GLU A 267 3.11 -17.98 -25.67
N GLU A 268 2.90 -19.27 -25.38
CA GLU A 268 1.57 -19.80 -25.09
C GLU A 268 1.02 -19.24 -23.78
N VAL A 269 1.83 -19.25 -22.72
CA VAL A 269 1.44 -18.71 -21.40
C VAL A 269 1.12 -17.22 -21.51
N PHE A 270 1.93 -16.43 -22.22
CA PHE A 270 1.65 -15.01 -22.47
C PHE A 270 0.32 -14.82 -23.21
N GLY A 271 0.07 -15.61 -24.26
CA GLY A 271 -1.20 -15.57 -25.00
C GLY A 271 -2.41 -15.85 -24.11
N ARG A 272 -2.33 -16.86 -23.23
CA ARG A 272 -3.39 -17.20 -22.28
C ARG A 272 -3.66 -16.08 -21.27
N LEU A 273 -2.61 -15.46 -20.71
CA LEU A 273 -2.75 -14.35 -19.76
C LEU A 273 -3.38 -13.11 -20.42
N LEU A 274 -2.95 -12.76 -21.63
CA LEU A 274 -3.55 -11.68 -22.42
C LEU A 274 -5.01 -11.98 -22.75
N GLY A 275 -5.34 -13.21 -23.12
CA GLY A 275 -6.71 -13.66 -23.38
C GLY A 275 -7.64 -13.57 -22.16
N ARG A 276 -7.09 -13.57 -20.94
CA ARG A 276 -7.82 -13.34 -19.69
C ARG A 276 -8.00 -11.85 -19.35
N GLY A 277 -7.47 -10.95 -20.16
CA GLY A 277 -7.53 -9.50 -19.91
C GLY A 277 -6.45 -8.95 -18.99
N ILE A 278 -5.41 -9.74 -18.67
CA ILE A 278 -4.30 -9.27 -17.83
C ILE A 278 -3.43 -8.29 -18.64
N PRO A 279 -3.14 -7.08 -18.14
CA PRO A 279 -2.37 -6.09 -18.88
C PRO A 279 -0.99 -6.60 -19.28
N LYS A 280 -0.60 -6.40 -20.54
CA LYS A 280 0.72 -6.77 -21.06
C LYS A 280 1.86 -6.25 -20.17
N THR A 281 1.74 -5.03 -19.68
CA THR A 281 2.73 -4.40 -18.80
C THR A 281 2.95 -5.18 -17.51
N HIS A 282 1.90 -5.76 -16.93
CA HIS A 282 1.98 -6.56 -15.70
C HIS A 282 2.68 -7.89 -15.97
N ILE A 283 2.28 -8.55 -17.06
CA ILE A 283 2.90 -9.80 -17.51
C ILE A 283 4.40 -9.59 -17.74
N GLU A 284 4.78 -8.52 -18.46
CA GLU A 284 6.19 -8.24 -18.77
C GLU A 284 7.01 -7.84 -17.54
N ARG A 285 6.42 -7.10 -16.59
CA ARG A 285 7.09 -6.72 -15.34
C ARG A 285 7.34 -7.91 -14.42
N TYR A 286 6.42 -8.86 -14.38
CA TYR A 286 6.49 -10.00 -13.48
C TYR A 286 7.23 -11.21 -14.08
N LEU A 287 6.97 -11.54 -15.35
CA LEU A 287 7.56 -12.71 -16.00
C LEU A 287 8.79 -12.37 -16.84
N GLY A 288 9.05 -11.07 -17.11
CA GLY A 288 10.09 -10.56 -18.01
C GLY A 288 9.53 -10.17 -19.39
N ARG A 289 10.32 -9.49 -20.24
CA ARG A 289 9.88 -9.17 -21.61
C ARG A 289 9.81 -10.42 -22.50
N ARG A 290 8.93 -10.40 -23.51
CA ARG A 290 9.05 -11.32 -24.65
C ARG A 290 10.39 -11.05 -25.32
N GLN A 291 11.20 -12.09 -25.55
CA GLN A 291 12.29 -11.97 -26.52
C GLN A 291 11.62 -11.85 -27.89
N VAL A 292 11.65 -10.65 -28.47
CA VAL A 292 11.38 -10.51 -29.89
C VAL A 292 12.55 -11.20 -30.58
N MET A 293 12.34 -12.41 -31.09
CA MET A 293 13.30 -12.99 -32.02
C MET A 293 13.40 -12.04 -33.21
N ASN A 294 14.50 -11.30 -33.29
CA ASN A 294 14.86 -10.58 -34.52
C ASN A 294 14.96 -11.62 -35.63
N ARG A 295 13.91 -11.73 -36.45
CA ARG A 295 13.95 -12.41 -37.74
C ARG A 295 14.76 -11.56 -38.72
N HIS A 296 16.05 -11.37 -38.49
CA HIS A 296 16.99 -10.82 -39.46
C HIS A 296 18.32 -11.58 -39.32
N ALA A 297 18.44 -12.69 -40.06
CA ALA A 297 19.70 -13.24 -40.58
C ALA A 297 19.38 -14.50 -41.41
N ARG A 298 19.00 -14.29 -42.68
CA ARG A 298 19.47 -15.09 -43.82
C ARG A 298 19.67 -14.14 -44.98
#